data_AF-A0A651E4A2-F1
#
_entry.id   AF-A0A651E4A2-F1
#
_cell.length_a   1.000
_cell.length_b   1.000
_cell.length_c   1.000
_cell.angle_alpha   90.00
_cell.angle_beta   90.00
_cell.angle_gamma   90.00
#
_symmetry.space_group_name_H-M   'P 1'
#
loop_
_entity.id
_entity.type
_entity.pdbx_description
1 polymer ?
#
loop_
_entity_poly.entity_id
_entity_poly.type
_entity_poly.pdbx_seq_one_letter_code
_entity_poly.pdbx_strand_id
1 'polypeptide(L)'
;MQPQKPHKIDLSAEYPCPCRRHGQLKPITLTEAFGCDRCQQIFVVQENGYALEQLSSHYPYKKVWRWTGRQWSMVHPSLARGYLPILMLVILLGLAFLLLITILQSILSSDIAFRIIAALVIVMLVLMLWMAYRQ
;
A
#
# COMPACT_ATOMS: atom_id res chain seq x y z
N MET A 1 -18.97 7.06 11.60
CA MET A 1 -18.87 6.71 10.17
C MET A 1 -19.48 5.33 9.98
N GLN A 2 -20.59 5.21 9.25
CA GLN A 2 -21.21 3.90 9.04
C GLN A 2 -20.29 3.04 8.16
N PRO A 3 -20.10 1.75 8.49
CA PRO A 3 -19.35 0.83 7.65
C PRO A 3 -20.09 0.69 6.32
N GLN A 4 -19.52 1.25 5.25
CA GLN A 4 -20.10 1.10 3.93
C GLN A 4 -19.99 -0.36 3.50
N LYS A 5 -21.15 -1.02 3.43
CA LYS A 5 -21.23 -2.40 2.95
C LYS A 5 -20.59 -2.46 1.55
N PRO A 6 -19.65 -3.39 1.31
CA PRO A 6 -19.02 -3.51 0.01
C PRO A 6 -20.09 -3.85 -1.03
N HIS A 7 -20.26 -2.97 -2.02
CA HIS A 7 -21.22 -3.20 -3.11
C HIS A 7 -20.50 -3.94 -4.24
N LYS A 8 -21.06 -5.09 -4.65
CA LYS A 8 -20.51 -5.86 -5.77
C LYS A 8 -20.72 -5.07 -7.05
N ILE A 9 -19.68 -5.00 -7.89
CA ILE A 9 -19.73 -4.33 -9.17
C ILE A 9 -20.44 -5.27 -10.15
N ASP A 10 -21.53 -4.80 -10.74
CA ASP A 10 -22.30 -5.54 -11.73
C ASP A 10 -21.79 -5.19 -13.14
N LEU A 11 -21.34 -6.21 -13.88
CA LEU A 11 -20.84 -6.04 -15.25
C LEU A 11 -21.93 -5.56 -16.22
N SER A 12 -23.20 -5.75 -15.90
CA SER A 12 -24.32 -5.28 -16.72
C SER A 12 -24.75 -3.84 -16.42
N ALA A 13 -24.25 -3.25 -15.33
CA ALA A 13 -24.61 -1.91 -14.91
C ALA A 13 -23.72 -0.84 -15.56
N GLU A 14 -24.31 0.32 -15.85
CA GLU A 14 -23.58 1.50 -16.28
C GLU A 14 -23.07 2.28 -15.06
N TYR A 15 -21.75 2.51 -15.02
CA TYR A 15 -21.13 3.29 -13.96
C TYR A 15 -20.47 4.57 -14.51
N PRO A 16 -20.45 5.67 -13.74
CA PRO A 16 -19.73 6.87 -14.14
C PRO A 16 -18.22 6.62 -14.13
N CYS A 17 -17.45 7.31 -14.97
CA CYS A 17 -16.00 7.16 -15.01
C CYS A 17 -15.33 7.80 -13.77
N PRO A 18 -14.40 7.10 -13.09
CA PRO A 18 -13.66 7.66 -11.95
C PRO A 18 -12.69 8.80 -12.33
N CYS A 19 -12.35 8.97 -13.62
CA CYS A 19 -11.40 9.98 -14.09
C CYS A 19 -11.97 11.41 -14.18
N ARG A 20 -13.14 11.70 -13.61
CA ARG A 20 -13.84 13.01 -13.60
C ARG A 20 -14.24 13.57 -14.98
N ARG A 21 -13.90 12.94 -16.10
CA ARG A 21 -14.18 13.45 -17.46
C ARG A 21 -15.63 13.25 -17.96
N HIS A 22 -16.61 13.09 -17.06
CA HIS A 22 -18.02 12.82 -17.40
C HIS A 22 -18.22 11.66 -18.40
N GLY A 23 -17.32 10.68 -18.39
CA GLY A 23 -17.46 9.46 -19.20
C GLY A 23 -18.28 8.41 -18.46
N GLN A 24 -18.68 7.37 -19.20
CA GLN A 24 -19.34 6.19 -18.66
C GLN A 24 -18.48 4.95 -18.92
N LEU A 25 -18.47 4.06 -17.94
CA LEU A 25 -17.83 2.75 -18.02
C LEU A 25 -18.77 1.81 -18.76
N LYS A 26 -18.31 1.27 -19.87
CA LYS A 26 -19.02 0.26 -20.67
C LYS A 26 -18.33 -1.09 -20.50
N PRO A 27 -19.09 -2.18 -20.28
CA PRO A 27 -18.49 -3.50 -20.17
C PRO A 27 -17.86 -3.92 -21.49
N ILE A 28 -16.70 -4.57 -21.41
CA ILE A 28 -16.05 -5.20 -22.55
C ILE A 28 -16.52 -6.66 -22.57
N THR A 29 -17.33 -6.99 -23.58
CA THR A 29 -17.90 -8.33 -23.77
C THR A 29 -16.83 -9.41 -23.66
N LEU A 30 -17.14 -10.52 -22.96
CA LEU A 30 -16.23 -11.66 -22.73
C LEU A 30 -15.03 -11.37 -21.80
N THR A 31 -15.02 -10.26 -21.07
CA THR A 31 -14.01 -9.96 -20.06
C THR A 31 -14.64 -9.37 -18.81
N GLU A 32 -14.02 -9.56 -17.65
CA GLU A 32 -14.40 -8.87 -16.40
C GLU A 32 -13.79 -7.44 -16.37
N ALA A 33 -13.96 -6.69 -17.46
CA ALA A 33 -13.36 -5.38 -17.64
C ALA A 33 -14.35 -4.35 -18.20
N PHE A 34 -14.12 -3.10 -17.84
CA PHE A 34 -14.83 -1.94 -18.31
C PHE A 34 -13.90 -1.03 -19.11
N GLY A 35 -14.38 -0.53 -20.25
CA GLY A 35 -13.75 0.54 -21.01
C GLY A 35 -14.50 1.86 -20.78
N CYS A 36 -13.78 2.96 -20.54
CA CYS A 36 -14.39 4.28 -20.53
C CYS A 36 -14.52 4.84 -21.94
N ASP A 37 -15.72 5.27 -22.33
CA ASP A 37 -16.05 5.86 -23.63
C ASP A 37 -15.21 7.11 -23.97
N ARG A 38 -14.91 7.96 -22.99
CA ARG A 38 -14.15 9.20 -23.18
C ARG A 38 -12.67 9.09 -22.86
N CYS A 39 -12.32 8.30 -21.84
CA CYS A 39 -10.95 8.24 -21.33
C CYS A 39 -10.12 7.18 -22.05
N GLN A 40 -10.76 6.23 -22.76
CA GLN A 40 -10.10 5.11 -23.44
C GLN A 40 -9.18 4.31 -22.49
N GLN A 41 -9.48 4.34 -21.19
CA GLN A 41 -8.78 3.56 -20.17
C GLN A 41 -9.58 2.30 -19.88
N ILE A 42 -8.87 1.20 -19.66
CA ILE A 42 -9.44 -0.09 -19.30
C ILE A 42 -9.34 -0.24 -17.78
N PHE A 43 -10.45 -0.67 -17.19
CA PHE A 43 -10.56 -0.95 -15.77
C PHE A 43 -10.99 -2.39 -15.60
N VAL A 44 -10.22 -3.18 -14.87
CA VAL A 44 -10.51 -4.59 -14.61
C VAL A 44 -11.18 -4.73 -13.26
N VAL A 45 -12.24 -5.52 -13.18
CA VAL A 45 -12.84 -5.88 -11.89
C VAL A 45 -11.92 -6.90 -11.22
N GLN A 46 -11.54 -6.68 -9.97
CA GLN A 46 -10.79 -7.68 -9.20
C GLN A 46 -11.64 -8.94 -9.01
N GLU A 47 -10.99 -10.10 -8.84
CA GLU A 47 -11.64 -11.40 -8.61
C GLU A 47 -12.65 -11.38 -7.44
N ASN A 48 -12.43 -10.49 -6.46
CA ASN A 48 -13.35 -10.31 -5.34
C ASN A 48 -14.70 -9.66 -5.76
N GLY A 49 -14.79 -9.05 -6.94
CA GLY A 49 -15.99 -8.39 -7.46
C GLY A 49 -16.33 -7.05 -6.80
N TYR A 50 -15.48 -6.52 -5.91
CA TYR A 50 -15.77 -5.31 -5.12
C TYR A 50 -14.86 -4.13 -5.45
N ALA A 51 -13.86 -4.34 -6.30
CA ALA A 51 -12.86 -3.34 -6.63
C ALA A 51 -12.61 -3.28 -8.13
N LEU A 52 -12.42 -2.07 -8.62
CA LEU A 52 -12.06 -1.73 -9.98
C LEU A 52 -10.58 -1.35 -10.00
N GLU A 53 -9.76 -2.04 -10.76
CA GLU A 53 -8.33 -1.80 -10.91
C GLU A 53 -8.04 -1.18 -12.28
N GLN A 54 -7.29 -0.07 -12.31
CA GLN A 54 -6.88 0.52 -13.58
C GLN A 54 -5.82 -0.35 -14.26
N LEU A 55 -6.06 -0.75 -15.51
CA LEU A 55 -5.03 -1.33 -16.35
C LEU A 55 -4.21 -0.19 -16.99
N SER A 56 -3.19 0.30 -16.27
CA SER A 56 -2.25 1.30 -16.80
C SER A 56 -1.05 0.62 -17.45
N SER A 57 -0.67 1.05 -18.67
CA SER A 57 0.56 0.59 -19.34
C SER A 57 1.84 0.99 -18.61
N HIS A 58 1.79 2.03 -17.77
CA HIS A 58 2.92 2.54 -17.00
C HIS A 58 2.84 2.06 -15.54
N TYR A 59 3.61 1.03 -15.20
CA TYR A 59 3.77 0.52 -13.83
C TYR A 59 4.66 1.51 -13.04
N PRO A 60 4.18 2.10 -11.92
CA PRO A 60 4.27 1.42 -10.63
C PRO A 60 3.08 1.66 -9.67
N TYR A 61 2.02 2.37 -10.09
CA TYR A 61 0.91 2.75 -9.22
C TYR A 61 -0.42 2.31 -9.79
N LYS A 62 -0.78 1.05 -9.50
CA LYS A 62 -2.12 0.51 -9.76
C LYS A 62 -3.13 1.27 -8.90
N LYS A 63 -4.01 2.05 -9.54
CA LYS A 63 -5.11 2.72 -8.84
C LYS A 63 -6.28 1.76 -8.74
N VAL A 64 -6.77 1.59 -7.52
CA VAL A 64 -7.93 0.75 -7.21
C VAL A 64 -9.05 1.64 -6.72
N TRP A 65 -10.26 1.40 -7.19
CA TRP A 65 -11.47 2.09 -6.74
C TRP A 65 -12.49 1.08 -6.22
N ARG A 66 -13.26 1.48 -5.23
CA ARG A 66 -14.40 0.73 -4.72
C ARG A 66 -15.67 1.51 -4.97
N TRP A 67 -16.70 0.83 -5.45
CA TRP A 67 -18.01 1.43 -5.61
C TRP A 67 -18.74 1.50 -4.27
N THR A 68 -19.19 2.71 -3.90
CA THR A 68 -19.89 2.97 -2.63
C THR A 68 -21.42 2.96 -2.78
N GLY A 69 -21.93 2.66 -3.98
CA GLY A 69 -23.35 2.77 -4.34
C GLY A 69 -23.71 4.10 -5.01
N ARG A 70 -22.93 5.17 -4.78
CA ARG A 70 -23.15 6.49 -5.40
C ARG A 70 -21.92 7.07 -6.07
N GLN A 71 -20.74 6.78 -5.53
CA GLN A 71 -19.48 7.35 -6.00
C GLN A 71 -18.33 6.35 -5.91
N TRP A 72 -17.28 6.61 -6.68
CA TRP A 72 -16.02 5.90 -6.59
C TRP A 72 -15.20 6.39 -5.40
N SER A 73 -14.84 5.48 -4.50
CA SER A 73 -13.85 5.73 -3.45
C SER A 73 -12.51 5.15 -3.88
N MET A 74 -11.45 5.96 -3.86
CA MET A 74 -10.10 5.44 -4.08
C MET A 74 -9.72 4.51 -2.92
N VAL A 75 -9.40 3.27 -3.26
CA VAL A 75 -8.75 2.33 -2.36
C VAL A 75 -7.28 2.43 -2.68
N HIS A 76 -6.53 3.11 -1.82
CA HIS A 76 -5.08 3.03 -1.92
C HIS A 76 -4.71 1.58 -1.63
N PRO A 77 -4.11 0.83 -2.57
CA PRO A 77 -3.51 -0.43 -2.21
C PRO A 77 -2.53 -0.07 -1.10
N SER A 78 -2.73 -0.61 0.09
CA SER A 78 -1.86 -0.34 1.22
C SER A 78 -0.50 -0.95 0.88
N LEU A 79 0.34 -0.22 0.15
CA LEU A 79 1.75 -0.53 -0.12
C LEU A 79 2.48 -0.82 1.20
N ALA A 80 2.00 -0.22 2.28
CA ALA A 80 2.37 -0.52 3.65
C ALA A 80 2.27 -2.03 4.00
N ARG A 81 1.26 -2.78 3.54
CA ARG A 81 1.05 -4.16 4.00
C ARG A 81 2.15 -5.13 3.52
N GLY A 82 2.73 -4.89 2.34
CA GLY A 82 3.85 -5.68 1.83
C GLY A 82 5.22 -5.22 2.33
N TYR A 83 5.40 -3.91 2.51
CA TYR A 83 6.69 -3.34 2.94
C TYR A 83 6.91 -3.36 4.45
N LEU A 84 5.85 -3.27 5.28
CA LEU A 84 5.96 -3.30 6.74
C LEU A 84 6.66 -4.57 7.27
N PRO A 85 6.31 -5.81 6.84
CA PRO A 85 7.01 -6.99 7.33
C PRO A 85 8.47 -7.04 6.88
N ILE A 86 8.77 -6.57 5.66
CA ILE A 86 10.14 -6.49 5.12
C ILE A 86 10.96 -5.47 5.90
N LEU A 87 10.38 -4.30 6.18
CA LEU A 87 11.02 -3.23 6.95
C LEU A 87 11.29 -3.67 8.40
N MET A 88 10.33 -4.34 9.04
CA MET A 88 10.51 -4.93 10.38
C MET A 88 11.65 -5.95 10.39
N LEU A 89 11.75 -6.80 9.36
CA LEU A 89 12.81 -7.79 9.23
C LEU A 89 14.19 -7.13 9.08
N VAL A 90 14.30 -6.13 8.21
CA VAL A 90 15.57 -5.38 8.00
C VAL A 90 16.02 -4.70 9.28
N ILE A 91 15.09 -4.11 10.03
CA ILE A 91 15.41 -3.44 11.29
C ILE A 91 15.82 -4.45 12.36
N LEU A 92 15.13 -5.60 12.46
CA LEU A 92 15.47 -6.65 13.41
C LEU A 92 16.87 -7.22 13.14
N LEU A 93 17.21 -7.47 11.87
CA LEU A 93 18.56 -7.88 11.48
C LEU A 93 19.60 -6.80 11.82
N GLY A 94 19.32 -5.53 11.53
CA GLY A 94 20.22 -4.42 11.84
C GLY A 94 20.49 -4.28 13.33
N LEU A 95 19.44 -4.40 14.16
CA LEU A 95 19.54 -4.40 15.62
C LEU A 95 20.34 -5.59 16.14
N ALA A 96 20.05 -6.81 15.66
CA ALA A 96 20.78 -8.01 16.08
C ALA A 96 22.27 -7.92 15.74
N PHE A 97 22.60 -7.41 14.55
CA PHE A 97 23.98 -7.22 14.12
C PHE A 97 24.71 -6.16 14.95
N LEU A 98 24.07 -5.02 15.24
CA LEU A 98 24.64 -4.00 16.11
C LEU A 98 24.86 -4.51 17.54
N LEU A 99 23.89 -5.24 18.10
CA LEU A 99 24.03 -5.84 19.42
C LEU A 99 25.19 -6.84 19.46
N LEU A 100 25.32 -7.70 18.44
CA LEU A 100 26.43 -8.63 18.31
C LEU A 100 27.79 -7.90 18.30
N ILE A 101 27.89 -6.80 17.54
CA ILE A 101 29.10 -5.95 17.52
C ILE A 101 29.36 -5.36 18.91
N THR A 102 28.35 -4.80 19.59
CA THR A 102 28.55 -4.21 20.92
C THR A 102 28.98 -5.23 21.98
N ILE A 103 28.45 -6.46 21.92
CA ILE A 103 28.83 -7.54 22.83
C ILE A 103 30.26 -8.01 22.53
N LEU A 104 30.60 -8.21 21.25
CA LEU A 104 31.94 -8.62 20.84
C LEU A 104 32.99 -7.57 21.21
N GLN A 105 32.68 -6.29 21.01
CA GLN A 105 33.53 -5.18 21.42
C GLN A 105 33.63 -5.09 22.94
N SER A 106 32.54 -5.28 23.69
CA SER A 106 32.57 -5.32 25.17
C SER A 106 33.49 -6.41 25.72
N ILE A 107 33.64 -7.53 25.02
CA ILE A 107 34.52 -8.64 25.41
C ILE A 107 35.99 -8.28 25.10
N LEU A 108 36.24 -7.50 24.04
CA LEU A 108 37.58 -7.20 23.54
C LEU A 108 38.17 -5.88 24.09
N SER A 109 37.34 -4.89 24.44
CA SER A 109 37.74 -3.60 25.04
C SER A 109 36.50 -2.76 25.46
N SER A 110 36.51 -2.23 26.69
CA SER A 110 35.36 -1.55 27.30
C SER A 110 35.31 -0.03 27.01
N ASP A 111 35.09 0.36 25.75
CA ASP A 111 34.87 1.77 25.42
C ASP A 111 33.40 2.18 25.58
N ILE A 112 33.13 2.96 26.63
CA ILE A 112 31.78 3.40 27.06
C ILE A 112 31.13 4.34 26.02
N ALA A 113 31.93 5.16 25.33
CA ALA A 113 31.45 6.11 24.32
C ALA A 113 30.73 5.39 23.16
N PHE A 114 31.20 4.22 22.76
CA PHE A 114 30.60 3.45 21.67
C PHE A 114 29.22 2.88 22.04
N ARG A 115 29.02 2.52 23.32
CA ARG A 115 27.73 2.06 23.83
C ARG A 115 26.68 3.17 23.78
N ILE A 116 27.07 4.41 24.09
CA ILE A 116 26.19 5.58 24.04
C ILE A 116 25.76 5.87 22.61
N ILE A 117 26.69 5.81 21.64
CA ILE A 117 26.40 6.02 20.22
C ILE A 117 25.43 4.94 19.71
N ALA A 118 25.68 3.67 20.04
CA ALA A 118 24.79 2.58 19.65
C ALA A 118 23.37 2.74 20.22
N ALA A 119 23.24 3.12 21.50
CA ALA A 119 21.95 3.38 22.12
C ALA A 119 21.19 4.53 21.43
N LEU A 120 21.89 5.62 21.06
CA LEU A 120 21.31 6.75 20.33
C LEU A 120 20.76 6.33 18.96
N VAL A 121 21.49 5.49 18.22
CA VAL A 121 21.03 4.96 16.92
C VAL A 121 19.77 4.11 17.08
N ILE A 122 19.68 3.28 18.12
CA ILE A 122 18.50 2.46 18.41
C ILE A 122 17.28 3.36 18.68
N VAL A 123 17.44 4.38 19.53
CA VAL A 123 16.37 5.34 19.83
C VAL A 123 15.91 6.05 18.55
N MET A 124 16.85 6.46 17.68
CA MET A 124 16.52 7.11 16.41
C MET A 124 15.71 6.19 15.48
N LEU A 125 16.08 4.91 15.38
CA LEU A 125 15.35 3.93 14.57
C LEU A 125 13.94 3.66 15.10
N VAL A 126 13.77 3.57 16.43
CA VAL A 126 12.47 3.39 17.08
C VAL A 126 11.57 4.61 16.83
N LEU A 127 12.12 5.83 16.87
CA LEU A 127 11.37 7.05 16.57
C LEU A 127 10.95 7.13 15.09
N MET A 128 11.83 6.74 14.15
CA MET A 128 11.48 6.67 12.73
C MET A 128 10.33 5.68 12.49
N LEU A 129 10.37 4.52 13.13
CA LEU A 129 9.30 3.52 13.09
C LEU A 129 7.99 4.05 13.68
N TRP A 130 8.06 4.73 14.81
CA TRP A 130 6.89 5.33 15.44
C TRP A 130 6.21 6.33 14.50
N MET A 131 6.99 7.19 13.85
CA MET A 131 6.44 8.18 12.90
C MET A 131 5.84 7.51 11.67
N ALA A 132 6.49 6.47 11.14
CA ALA A 132 5.98 5.70 10.01
C ALA A 132 4.71 4.90 10.35
N TYR A 133 4.55 4.48 11.61
CA TYR A 133 3.35 3.76 12.06
C TYR A 133 2.17 4.69 12.38
N ARG A 134 2.44 6.00 12.56
CA ARG A 134 1.44 7.01 12.90
C ARG A 134 0.86 7.74 11.68
N GLN A 135 1.44 7.56 10.49
CA GLN A 135 0.86 8.03 9.21
C GLN A 135 0.02 6.94 8.55
#